data_AF-A0A818FUC4-F1
#
_entry.id   AF-A0A818FUC4-F1
#
_cell.length_a   1.000
_cell.length_b   1.000
_cell.length_c   1.000
_cell.angle_alpha   90.00
_cell.angle_beta   90.00
_cell.angle_gamma   90.00
#
_symmetry.space_group_name_H-M   'P 1'
#
loop_
_entity.id
_entity.type
_entity.pdbx_description
1 polymer ?
#
loop_
_entity_poly.entity_id
_entity_poly.type
_entity_poly.pdbx_seq_one_letter_code
_entity_poly.pdbx_strand_id
1 'polypeptide(L)'
;MKHLAPLHLDYAKSHNNVVTIYIAQRNFKEALKKLDECSSILKHSIREPYHAAYVSCEHSKAEALMGLNLFGEAIEHGCTALENSLMIHGDKHQTTAAIEKTLQLIYTQQWEYENRPIEENKNTYNEFHP
;
A
#
# COMPACT_ATOMS: atom_id res chain seq x y z
N MET A 1 -12.48 9.01 30.11
CA MET A 1 -12.82 8.53 28.76
C MET A 1 -11.66 7.69 28.26
N LYS A 2 -11.78 6.36 28.28
CA LYS A 2 -10.66 5.44 28.07
C LYS A 2 -11.15 4.13 27.41
N HIS A 3 -11.80 4.22 26.25
CA HIS A 3 -12.34 3.03 25.56
C HIS A 3 -12.30 3.04 24.02
N LEU A 4 -11.76 4.07 23.36
CA LEU A 4 -11.67 4.07 21.88
C LEU A 4 -10.48 3.26 21.34
N ALA A 5 -9.37 3.15 22.07
CA ALA A 5 -8.14 2.49 21.58
C ALA A 5 -8.31 1.03 21.08
N PRO A 6 -9.09 0.14 21.73
CA PRO A 6 -9.23 -1.25 21.29
C PRO A 6 -10.02 -1.39 19.99
N LEU A 7 -11.12 -0.62 19.85
CA LEU A 7 -12.00 -0.67 18.68
C LEU A 7 -11.29 -0.27 17.39
N HIS A 8 -10.37 0.70 17.44
CA HIS A 8 -9.64 1.16 16.26
C HIS A 8 -8.58 0.16 15.77
N LEU A 9 -7.93 -0.55 16.69
CA LEU A 9 -6.95 -1.59 16.37
C LEU A 9 -7.60 -2.80 15.72
N ASP A 10 -8.73 -3.25 16.26
CA ASP A 10 -9.47 -4.38 15.70
C ASP A 10 -10.12 -4.01 14.36
N TYR A 11 -10.63 -2.78 14.24
CA TYR A 11 -11.15 -2.26 12.98
C TYR A 11 -10.05 -2.22 11.91
N ALA A 12 -8.88 -1.63 12.19
CA ALA A 12 -7.78 -1.58 11.23
C ALA A 12 -7.24 -2.96 10.84
N LYS A 13 -7.14 -3.89 11.79
CA LYS A 13 -6.73 -5.28 11.51
C LYS A 13 -7.74 -6.00 10.61
N SER A 14 -9.03 -5.88 10.90
CA SER A 14 -10.08 -6.50 10.08
C SER A 14 -10.09 -5.93 8.66
N HIS A 15 -9.84 -4.63 8.53
CA HIS A 15 -9.80 -3.94 7.25
C HIS A 15 -8.58 -4.30 6.42
N ASN A 16 -7.42 -4.46 7.06
CA ASN A 16 -6.20 -4.93 6.41
C ASN A 16 -6.40 -6.30 5.77
N ASN A 17 -7.09 -7.23 6.46
CA ASN A 17 -7.40 -8.55 5.91
C ASN A 17 -8.28 -8.47 4.64
N VAL A 18 -9.28 -7.58 4.63
CA VAL A 18 -10.14 -7.37 3.46
C VAL A 18 -9.35 -6.80 2.29
N VAL A 19 -8.46 -5.83 2.55
CA VAL A 19 -7.58 -5.25 1.54
C VAL A 19 -6.62 -6.29 0.97
N THR A 20 -6.00 -7.12 1.81
CA THR A 20 -5.13 -8.22 1.36
C THR A 20 -5.88 -9.19 0.45
N ILE A 21 -7.16 -9.50 0.75
CA ILE A 21 -7.99 -10.35 -0.13
C ILE A 21 -8.19 -9.66 -1.49
N TYR A 22 -8.52 -8.37 -1.52
CA TYR A 22 -8.68 -7.65 -2.78
C TYR A 22 -7.37 -7.58 -3.58
N ILE A 23 -6.23 -7.33 -2.94
CA ILE A 23 -4.90 -7.36 -3.58
C ILE A 23 -4.61 -8.74 -4.15
N ALA A 24 -4.86 -9.81 -3.40
CA ALA A 24 -4.67 -11.19 -3.86
C ALA A 24 -5.57 -11.55 -5.05
N GLN A 25 -6.76 -10.96 -5.13
CA GLN A 25 -7.69 -11.08 -6.26
C GLN A 25 -7.36 -10.12 -7.42
N ARG A 26 -6.28 -9.34 -7.33
CA ARG A 26 -5.91 -8.28 -8.27
C ARG A 26 -6.98 -7.19 -8.45
N ASN A 27 -7.88 -7.04 -7.47
CA ASN A 27 -8.87 -5.99 -7.45
C ASN A 27 -8.34 -4.75 -6.72
N PHE A 28 -7.36 -4.10 -7.35
CA PHE A 28 -6.61 -3.00 -6.72
C PHE A 28 -7.41 -1.72 -6.53
N LYS A 29 -8.36 -1.42 -7.43
CA LYS A 29 -9.23 -0.22 -7.30
C LYS A 29 -10.14 -0.33 -6.07
N GLU A 30 -10.68 -1.51 -5.81
CA GLU A 30 -11.53 -1.75 -4.65
C GLU A 30 -10.70 -1.79 -3.36
N ALA A 31 -9.48 -2.34 -3.43
CA ALA A 31 -8.51 -2.26 -2.34
C ALA A 31 -8.22 -0.80 -1.95
N LEU A 32 -7.98 0.10 -2.91
CA LEU A 32 -7.73 1.51 -2.66
C LEU A 32 -8.94 2.23 -2.05
N LYS A 33 -10.15 2.03 -2.58
CA LYS A 33 -11.38 2.59 -1.99
C LYS A 33 -11.52 2.21 -0.52
N LYS A 34 -11.24 0.94 -0.21
CA LYS A 34 -11.24 0.47 1.18
C LYS A 34 -10.15 1.16 1.99
N LEU A 35 -8.93 1.27 1.49
CA LEU A 35 -7.82 1.92 2.20
C LEU A 35 -8.08 3.42 2.49
N ASP A 36 -8.81 4.11 1.61
CA ASP A 36 -9.23 5.50 1.82
C ASP A 36 -10.25 5.64 2.96
N GLU A 37 -11.24 4.75 3.01
CA GLU A 37 -12.19 4.66 4.13
C GLU A 37 -11.42 4.46 5.45
N CYS A 38 -10.43 3.56 5.48
CA CYS A 38 -9.61 3.29 6.66
C CYS A 38 -8.80 4.53 7.06
N SER A 39 -8.15 5.18 6.09
CA SER A 39 -7.34 6.38 6.31
C SER A 39 -8.16 7.54 6.88
N SER A 40 -9.41 7.71 6.44
CA SER A 40 -10.33 8.72 6.99
C SER A 40 -10.63 8.47 8.47
N ILE A 41 -10.87 7.21 8.85
CA ILE A 41 -11.16 6.81 10.21
C ILE A 41 -9.91 6.99 11.10
N LEU A 42 -8.75 6.55 10.62
CA LEU A 42 -7.48 6.69 11.36
C LEU A 42 -7.12 8.16 11.59
N LYS A 43 -7.32 9.05 10.61
CA LYS A 43 -7.09 10.50 10.75
C LYS A 43 -7.95 11.16 11.83
N HIS A 44 -9.18 10.68 12.04
CA HIS A 44 -10.07 11.21 13.08
C HIS A 44 -9.86 10.56 14.45
N SER A 45 -9.23 9.39 14.50
CA SER A 45 -9.15 8.55 15.69
C SER A 45 -7.77 8.53 16.34
N ILE A 46 -6.71 8.80 15.58
CA ILE A 46 -5.33 8.61 16.00
C ILE A 46 -4.62 9.97 15.97
N ARG A 47 -4.20 10.44 17.14
CA ARG A 47 -3.51 11.73 17.29
C ARG A 47 -2.07 11.76 16.78
N GLU A 48 -1.51 10.63 16.33
CA GLU A 48 -0.12 10.53 15.89
C GLU A 48 0.07 9.58 14.70
N PRO A 49 0.96 9.90 13.75
CA PRO A 49 1.28 9.04 12.59
C PRO A 49 2.07 7.77 12.97
N TYR A 50 2.54 7.66 14.22
CA TYR A 50 3.38 6.56 14.71
C TYR A 50 2.59 5.34 15.19
N HIS A 51 1.63 4.87 14.39
CA HIS A 51 0.84 3.69 14.73
C HIS A 51 1.03 2.58 13.68
N ALA A 52 1.24 1.34 14.14
CA ALA A 52 1.48 0.18 13.25
C ALA A 52 0.35 -0.05 12.23
N ALA A 53 -0.89 0.33 12.56
CA ALA A 53 -2.02 0.31 11.64
C ALA A 53 -1.86 1.31 10.47
N TYR A 54 -1.30 2.50 10.73
CA TYR A 54 -1.02 3.48 9.69
C TYR A 54 0.04 2.95 8.73
N VAL A 55 1.14 2.38 9.26
CA VAL A 55 2.17 1.69 8.47
C VAL A 55 1.57 0.62 7.57
N SER A 56 0.68 -0.22 8.12
CA SER A 56 0.04 -1.30 7.35
C SER A 56 -0.86 -0.77 6.23
N CYS A 57 -1.57 0.33 6.46
CA CYS A 57 -2.41 0.97 5.45
C CYS A 57 -1.58 1.57 4.32
N GLU A 58 -0.53 2.32 4.65
CA GLU A 58 0.36 2.94 3.68
C GLU A 58 1.10 1.89 2.85
N HIS A 59 1.56 0.80 3.49
CA HIS A 59 2.17 -0.33 2.79
C HIS A 59 1.19 -0.99 1.81
N SER A 60 -0.06 -1.25 2.23
CA SER A 60 -1.08 -1.84 1.37
C SER A 60 -1.48 -0.93 0.20
N LYS A 61 -1.47 0.40 0.39
CA LYS A 61 -1.68 1.36 -0.71
C LYS A 61 -0.57 1.25 -1.75
N ALA A 62 0.68 1.17 -1.30
CA ALA A 62 1.83 0.99 -2.19
C ALA A 62 1.67 -0.28 -3.05
N GLU A 63 1.29 -1.42 -2.43
CA GLU A 63 1.03 -2.67 -3.17
C GLU A 63 -0.11 -2.55 -4.19
N ALA A 64 -1.22 -1.89 -3.81
CA ALA A 64 -2.36 -1.71 -4.71
C ALA A 64 -2.03 -0.77 -5.89
N LEU A 65 -1.33 0.33 -5.63
CA LEU A 65 -0.90 1.30 -6.66
C LEU A 65 0.13 0.68 -7.61
N MET A 66 1.06 -0.12 -7.09
CA MET A 66 1.98 -0.94 -7.89
C MET A 66 1.20 -1.87 -8.83
N GLY A 67 0.16 -2.54 -8.32
CA GLY A 67 -0.72 -3.38 -9.13
C GLY A 67 -1.48 -2.65 -10.25
N LEU A 68 -1.63 -1.33 -10.13
CA LEU A 68 -2.20 -0.44 -11.15
C LEU A 68 -1.15 0.24 -12.05
N ASN A 69 0.14 -0.08 -11.89
CA ASN A 69 1.28 0.58 -12.54
C ASN A 69 1.39 2.09 -12.24
N LEU A 70 0.82 2.54 -11.11
CA LEU A 70 0.92 3.92 -10.63
C LEU A 70 2.18 4.05 -9.76
N PHE A 71 3.34 3.87 -10.38
CA PHE A 71 4.61 3.69 -9.66
C PHE A 71 5.02 4.89 -8.81
N GLY A 72 4.79 6.12 -9.27
CA GLY A 72 5.11 7.33 -8.51
C GLY A 72 4.38 7.39 -7.17
N GLU A 73 3.05 7.23 -7.20
CA GLU A 73 2.21 7.21 -5.99
C GLU A 73 2.55 5.98 -5.12
N ALA A 74 2.86 4.82 -5.72
CA ALA A 74 3.26 3.64 -4.98
C ALA A 74 4.55 3.86 -4.17
N ILE A 75 5.53 4.57 -4.74
CA ILE A 75 6.77 4.94 -4.06
C ILE A 75 6.49 5.89 -2.88
N GLU A 76 5.67 6.92 -3.08
CA GLU A 76 5.33 7.88 -2.02
C GLU A 76 4.74 7.19 -0.78
N HIS A 77 3.77 6.30 -1.00
CA HIS A 77 3.15 5.53 0.08
C HIS A 77 4.11 4.50 0.69
N GLY A 78 4.93 3.83 -0.11
CA GLY A 78 5.93 2.88 0.37
C GLY A 78 7.01 3.53 1.23
N CYS A 79 7.52 4.70 0.83
CA CYS A 79 8.49 5.48 1.62
C CYS A 79 7.88 5.98 2.92
N THR A 80 6.64 6.49 2.88
CA THR A 80 5.90 6.90 4.09
C THR A 80 5.73 5.73 5.06
N ALA A 81 5.39 4.54 4.56
CA ALA A 81 5.29 3.34 5.38
C ALA A 81 6.65 2.94 5.98
N LEU A 82 7.73 3.03 5.19
CA LEU A 82 9.08 2.66 5.62
C LEU A 82 9.58 3.58 6.74
N GLU A 83 9.47 4.89 6.57
CA GLU A 83 9.87 5.89 7.57
C GLU A 83 9.17 5.65 8.91
N ASN A 84 7.86 5.43 8.89
CA ASN A 84 7.10 5.14 10.10
C ASN A 84 7.42 3.76 10.68
N SER A 85 7.66 2.74 9.86
CA SER A 85 8.06 1.40 10.33
C SER A 85 9.42 1.43 11.01
N LEU A 86 10.39 2.18 10.47
CA LEU A 86 11.70 2.37 11.09
C LEU A 86 11.59 3.03 12.46
N MET A 87 10.72 4.05 12.60
CA MET A 87 10.49 4.74 13.87
C MET A 87 9.80 3.85 14.92
N ILE A 88 8.84 3.02 14.52
CA ILE A 88 8.02 2.21 15.44
C ILE A 88 8.70 0.88 15.78
N HIS A 89 9.27 0.21 14.78
CA HIS A 89 9.72 -1.17 14.86
C HIS A 89 11.24 -1.34 14.72
N GLY A 90 11.93 -0.35 14.14
CA GLY A 90 13.35 -0.45 13.80
C GLY A 90 13.63 -1.16 12.48
N ASP A 91 14.91 -1.18 12.10
CA ASP A 91 15.45 -1.71 10.85
C ASP A 91 15.34 -3.25 10.74
N LYS A 92 15.53 -3.96 11.86
CA LYS A 92 15.55 -5.43 11.89
C LYS A 92 14.17 -6.09 11.97
N HIS A 93 13.10 -5.31 11.95
CA HIS A 93 11.75 -5.85 12.07
C HIS A 93 11.23 -6.39 10.73
N GLN A 94 10.51 -7.52 10.78
CA GLN A 94 9.93 -8.16 9.60
C GLN A 94 9.02 -7.24 8.77
N THR A 95 8.29 -6.33 9.41
CA THR A 95 7.44 -5.34 8.73
C THR A 95 8.27 -4.36 7.91
N THR A 96 9.36 -3.86 8.47
CA THR A 96 10.30 -2.96 7.78
C THR A 96 10.88 -3.67 6.56
N ALA A 97 11.36 -4.90 6.71
CA ALA A 97 11.89 -5.71 5.61
C ALA A 97 10.85 -5.99 4.51
N ALA A 98 9.58 -6.21 4.88
CA ALA A 98 8.51 -6.42 3.91
C ALA A 98 8.23 -5.16 3.08
N ILE A 99 8.26 -3.97 3.71
CA ILE A 99 8.07 -2.70 3.03
C ILE A 99 9.26 -2.41 2.10
N GLU A 100 10.49 -2.61 2.56
CA GLU A 100 11.70 -2.45 1.73
C GLU A 100 11.65 -3.34 0.48
N LYS A 101 11.27 -4.61 0.65
CA LYS A 101 11.09 -5.54 -0.47
C LYS A 101 10.02 -5.06 -1.46
N THR A 102 8.94 -4.49 -0.96
CA THR A 102 7.86 -3.93 -1.79
C THR A 102 8.37 -2.74 -2.59
N LEU A 103 9.09 -1.81 -1.96
CA LEU A 103 9.73 -0.68 -2.65
C LEU A 103 10.71 -1.15 -3.74
N GLN A 104 11.54 -2.15 -3.44
CA GLN A 104 12.46 -2.71 -4.43
C GLN A 104 11.71 -3.29 -5.64
N LEU A 105 10.59 -3.97 -5.41
CA LEU A 105 9.74 -4.48 -6.48
C LEU A 105 9.12 -3.34 -7.31
N ILE A 106 8.63 -2.29 -6.66
CA ILE A 106 8.07 -1.10 -7.33
C ILE A 106 9.11 -0.48 -8.27
N TYR A 107 10.33 -0.22 -7.78
CA TYR A 107 11.40 0.34 -8.61
C TYR A 107 11.78 -0.56 -9.79
N THR A 108 11.80 -1.88 -9.56
CA THR A 108 12.11 -2.85 -10.61
C THR A 108 11.04 -2.84 -11.70
N GLN A 109 9.77 -2.90 -11.32
CA GLN A 109 8.64 -2.88 -12.26
C GLN A 109 8.53 -1.55 -13.00
N GLN A 110 8.80 -0.43 -12.33
CA GLN A 110 8.84 0.88 -12.96
C GLN A 110 9.91 0.90 -14.06
N TRP A 111 11.13 0.46 -13.73
CA TRP A 111 12.22 0.40 -14.70
C TRP A 111 11.88 -0.50 -15.88
N GLU A 112 11.33 -1.69 -15.63
CA GLU A 112 10.90 -2.62 -16.70
C GLU A 112 9.81 -2.02 -17.58
N TYR A 113 8.86 -1.28 -17.00
CA TYR A 113 7.79 -0.60 -17.73
C TYR A 113 8.36 0.53 -18.62
N GLU A 114 9.26 1.34 -18.09
CA GLU A 114 9.90 2.46 -18.79
C GLU A 114 10.87 2.01 -19.89
N ASN A 115 11.50 0.83 -19.73
CA ASN A 115 12.49 0.29 -20.67
C ASN A 115 11.93 -0.81 -21.59
N ARG A 116 10.60 -1.03 -21.60
CA ARG A 116 9.99 -2.04 -22.47
C ARG A 116 10.17 -1.69 -23.96
N PRO A 117 10.63 -2.62 -24.81
CA PRO A 117 10.76 -2.38 -26.25
C PRO A 117 9.42 -1.99 -26.90
N ILE A 118 9.46 -0.98 -27.77
CA ILE A 118 8.28 -0.33 -28.38
C ILE A 118 7.43 -1.31 -29.22
N GLU A 119 7.99 -2.43 -29.68
CA GLU A 119 7.29 -3.42 -30.52
C GLU A 119 6.20 -4.22 -29.77
N GLU A 120 6.29 -4.35 -28.44
CA GLU A 120 5.25 -5.02 -27.64
C GLU A 120 4.00 -4.14 -27.42
N ASN A 121 4.11 -2.83 -27.64
CA ASN A 121 3.05 -1.86 -27.35
C ASN A 121 1.87 -1.92 -28.34
N LYS A 122 2.04 -2.59 -29.49
CA LYS A 122 0.97 -2.76 -30.48
C LYS A 122 -0.05 -3.84 -30.08
N ASN A 123 0.32 -4.80 -29.23
CA ASN A 123 -0.61 -5.84 -28.78
C ASN A 123 -1.38 -5.42 -27.52
N THR A 124 -0.80 -4.59 -26.65
CA THR A 124 -1.48 -4.13 -25.42
C THR A 124 -2.42 -2.95 -25.65
N TYR A 125 -2.16 -2.07 -26.62
CA TYR A 125 -3.08 -0.96 -26.95
C TYR A 125 -4.47 -1.44 -27.41
N ASN A 126 -4.57 -2.63 -28.00
CA ASN A 126 -5.84 -3.22 -28.44
C ASN A 126 -6.60 -4.00 -27.35
N GLU A 127 -5.98 -4.32 -26.20
CA GLU A 127 -6.62 -5.10 -25.13
C GLU A 127 -7.20 -4.24 -24.00
N PHE A 128 -6.81 -2.96 -23.90
CA PHE A 128 -7.25 -2.07 -22.82
C PHE A 128 -8.21 -0.94 -23.27
N HIS A 129 -8.47 -0.76 -24.57
CA HIS A 129 -9.39 0.26 -25.08
C HIS A 129 -10.37 -0.35 -26.12
N PRO A 130 -11.60 -0.73 -25.72
CA PRO A 130 -12.73 -0.91 -26.64
C PRO A 130 -13.28 0.42 -27.16
#